data_AF-A0A497HMK3-F1
#
_entry.id   AF-A0A497HMK3-F1
#
_cell.length_a   1.000
_cell.length_b   1.000
_cell.length_c   1.000
_cell.angle_alpha   90.00
_cell.angle_beta   90.00
_cell.angle_gamma   90.00
#
_symmetry.space_group_name_H-M   'P 1'
#
loop_
_entity.id
_entity.type
_entity.pdbx_description
1 polymer ?
#
loop_
_entity_poly.entity_id
_entity_poly.type
_entity_poly.pdbx_seq_one_letter_code
_entity_poly.pdbx_strand_id
1 'polypeptide(L)'
;MAVLLPVGYAFLGAATPEEMGEHLRETIIISGDYYIEENLTLEGDNIFVASSSSNPITIQINASYTVRFLNCTISSTDGYFRIVSYGRLIMKNTTVSNFGYWNHQHSIIIKGRGSLLENCTFRNFTTPITFSSTSESVIKDCLFVNYTGTPWVYTPPTSAVEAAVYIYFSWNITISGNRIVDVKGGDGQMDRTGNGIQPPITSAVMMEFANNVTLEKNSIEGVRGGDGGNAGLNGEPAMGGAATGMSIFRSGDVVVWDNVISNVRAGDAGVAALGSTIPSRGGSAYGIFLGYNLFTHIVVRHNAISRIYGGNGTTLGGVTGGGGGEAIGIFLYYILMYGNATVEDCVITDVHGGNGGVPSKDGYVGGSASGIGVAG
;
A
#
# COMPACT_ATOMS: atom_id res chain seq x y z
N MET A 1 -37.14 -7.90 0.53
CA MET A 1 -37.73 -6.89 -0.37
C MET A 1 -36.58 -5.99 -0.81
N ALA A 2 -36.16 -6.02 -2.07
CA ALA A 2 -35.04 -5.21 -2.54
C ALA A 2 -35.55 -3.78 -2.80
N VAL A 3 -35.05 -2.79 -2.06
CA VAL A 3 -35.34 -1.38 -2.34
C VAL A 3 -34.35 -0.91 -3.39
N LEU A 4 -34.83 -0.79 -4.63
CA LEU A 4 -34.09 -0.13 -5.71
C LEU A 4 -34.28 1.39 -5.50
N LEU A 5 -33.24 2.11 -5.10
CA LEU A 5 -33.31 3.57 -4.95
C LEU A 5 -32.88 4.25 -6.26
N PRO A 6 -33.75 5.02 -6.93
CA PRO A 6 -33.36 5.86 -8.04
C PRO A 6 -32.56 7.07 -7.54
N VAL A 7 -31.76 7.63 -8.44
CA VAL A 7 -30.99 8.87 -8.24
C VAL A 7 -31.92 10.00 -7.78
N GLY A 8 -31.79 10.42 -6.52
CA GLY A 8 -32.49 11.58 -5.96
C GLY A 8 -32.82 11.41 -4.47
N TYR A 9 -32.13 12.18 -3.61
CA TYR A 9 -32.44 12.50 -2.21
C TYR A 9 -33.21 11.42 -1.41
N ALA A 10 -32.48 10.58 -0.67
CA ALA A 10 -33.08 9.77 0.39
C ALA A 10 -32.97 10.51 1.73
N PHE A 11 -34.11 10.96 2.27
CA PHE A 11 -34.26 11.28 3.69
C PHE A 11 -34.31 9.95 4.47
N LEU A 12 -33.34 9.70 5.34
CA LEU A 12 -33.48 8.70 6.40
C LEU A 12 -34.08 9.38 7.63
N GLY A 13 -35.38 9.16 7.85
CA GLY A 13 -36.04 9.57 9.09
C GLY A 13 -35.41 8.84 10.28
N ALA A 14 -35.00 9.59 11.31
CA ALA A 14 -34.45 9.05 12.55
C ALA A 14 -35.48 8.17 13.26
N ALA A 15 -35.21 6.86 13.39
CA ALA A 15 -35.92 5.99 14.33
C ALA A 15 -35.28 6.10 15.72
N THR A 16 -36.11 6.16 16.75
CA THR A 16 -35.68 6.28 18.16
C THR A 16 -35.43 4.91 18.81
N PRO A 17 -34.62 4.82 19.89
CA PRO A 17 -33.96 3.56 20.30
C PRO A 17 -34.82 2.47 20.97
N GLU A 18 -36.15 2.55 20.97
CA GLU A 18 -37.00 1.64 21.77
C GLU A 18 -37.61 0.46 21.00
N GLU A 19 -37.33 0.30 19.69
CA GLU A 19 -37.86 -0.80 18.85
C GLU A 19 -36.80 -1.88 18.50
N MET A 20 -35.87 -2.18 19.42
CA MET A 20 -34.83 -3.19 19.21
C MET A 20 -35.32 -4.64 19.45
N GLY A 21 -36.23 -5.10 18.61
CA GLY A 21 -36.55 -6.52 18.43
C GLY A 21 -36.26 -6.94 16.99
N GLU A 22 -35.08 -7.50 16.74
CA GLU A 22 -34.61 -7.96 15.43
C GLU A 22 -34.57 -6.88 14.33
N HIS A 23 -33.56 -5.99 14.37
CA HIS A 23 -33.18 -5.22 13.18
C HIS A 23 -32.74 -6.21 12.09
N LEU A 24 -33.61 -6.44 11.11
CA LEU A 24 -33.27 -7.08 9.85
C LEU A 24 -32.11 -6.28 9.24
N ARG A 25 -30.95 -6.92 9.06
CA ARG A 25 -29.81 -6.31 8.36
C ARG A 25 -30.28 -5.84 6.99
N GLU A 26 -30.37 -4.54 6.77
CA GLU A 26 -30.81 -4.02 5.48
C GLU A 26 -29.68 -4.18 4.47
N THR A 27 -30.05 -4.48 3.23
CA THR A 27 -29.12 -4.44 2.10
C THR A 27 -29.32 -3.14 1.35
N ILE A 28 -28.36 -2.23 1.47
CA ILE A 28 -28.34 -0.95 0.75
C ILE A 28 -27.62 -1.19 -0.57
N ILE A 29 -28.28 -0.88 -1.69
CA ILE A 29 -27.66 -0.99 -3.03
C ILE A 29 -27.35 0.42 -3.53
N ILE A 30 -26.07 0.68 -3.82
CA ILE A 30 -25.59 1.93 -4.40
C ILE A 30 -25.22 1.65 -5.87
N SER A 31 -25.98 2.23 -6.80
CA SER A 31 -25.81 2.03 -8.26
C SER A 31 -25.34 3.28 -9.00
N GLY A 32 -25.01 4.34 -8.28
CA GLY A 32 -24.46 5.59 -8.80
C GLY A 32 -23.72 6.34 -7.71
N ASP A 33 -23.04 7.42 -8.08
CA ASP A 33 -22.35 8.27 -7.11
C ASP A 33 -23.31 8.73 -5.99
N TYR A 34 -22.82 8.68 -4.76
CA TYR A 34 -23.60 8.99 -3.58
C TYR A 34 -22.88 10.05 -2.73
N TYR A 35 -23.53 11.20 -2.57
CA TYR A 35 -23.01 12.34 -1.82
C TYR A 35 -23.75 12.45 -0.49
N ILE A 36 -23.01 12.32 0.60
CA ILE A 36 -23.54 12.38 1.96
C ILE A 36 -23.37 13.81 2.47
N GLU A 37 -24.51 14.50 2.61
CA GLU A 37 -24.61 15.92 2.98
C GLU A 37 -25.27 16.12 4.35
N GLU A 38 -25.22 15.09 5.20
CA GLU A 38 -25.69 15.14 6.58
C GLU A 38 -24.90 14.16 7.44
N ASN A 39 -25.06 14.27 8.77
CA ASN A 39 -24.49 13.27 9.66
C ASN A 39 -25.24 11.95 9.49
N LEU A 40 -24.52 10.88 9.17
CA LEU A 40 -25.10 9.57 8.90
C LEU A 40 -24.46 8.51 9.81
N THR A 41 -25.29 7.63 10.35
CA THR A 41 -24.82 6.41 11.05
C THR A 41 -25.54 5.22 10.43
N LEU A 42 -24.76 4.29 9.92
CA LEU A 42 -25.23 2.99 9.43
C LEU A 42 -24.70 1.91 10.37
N GLU A 43 -25.57 0.99 10.77
CA GLU A 43 -25.27 -0.01 11.78
C GLU A 43 -25.81 -1.38 11.41
N GLY A 44 -24.92 -2.37 11.26
CA GLY A 44 -25.28 -3.75 10.92
C GLY A 44 -25.66 -3.97 9.44
N ASP A 45 -25.60 -2.92 8.63
CA ASP A 45 -26.03 -2.93 7.22
C ASP A 45 -25.04 -3.64 6.28
N ASN A 46 -25.58 -4.23 5.21
CA ASN A 46 -24.83 -4.71 4.06
C ASN A 46 -24.95 -3.70 2.92
N ILE A 47 -23.86 -3.02 2.59
CA ILE A 47 -23.80 -2.02 1.51
C ILE A 47 -23.17 -2.69 0.29
N PHE A 48 -23.99 -2.90 -0.73
CA PHE A 48 -23.56 -3.41 -2.02
C PHE A 48 -23.38 -2.27 -3.02
N VAL A 49 -22.17 -2.12 -3.55
CA VAL A 49 -21.83 -1.12 -4.56
C VAL A 49 -21.80 -1.76 -5.94
N ALA A 50 -22.83 -1.46 -6.73
CA ALA A 50 -23.03 -2.01 -8.08
C ALA A 50 -22.17 -1.26 -9.13
N SER A 51 -20.86 -1.22 -8.88
CA SER A 51 -19.86 -0.60 -9.77
C SER A 51 -19.32 -1.59 -10.81
N SER A 52 -18.78 -1.06 -11.91
CA SER A 52 -18.02 -1.82 -12.91
C SER A 52 -16.83 -1.01 -13.41
N SER A 53 -15.92 -1.62 -14.19
CA SER A 53 -14.76 -0.92 -14.76
C SER A 53 -15.15 0.24 -15.69
N SER A 54 -16.31 0.14 -16.35
CA SER A 54 -16.87 1.19 -17.20
C SER A 54 -17.71 2.21 -16.43
N ASN A 55 -18.11 1.90 -15.20
CA ASN A 55 -18.93 2.76 -14.34
C ASN A 55 -18.45 2.69 -12.88
N PRO A 56 -17.32 3.34 -12.56
CA PRO A 56 -16.84 3.39 -11.19
C PRO A 56 -17.75 4.25 -10.32
N ILE A 57 -17.96 3.87 -9.06
CA ILE A 57 -18.86 4.59 -8.13
C ILE A 57 -18.08 5.28 -7.02
N THR A 58 -18.45 6.52 -6.72
CA THR A 58 -17.93 7.32 -5.61
C THR A 58 -18.96 7.47 -4.51
N ILE A 59 -18.60 7.08 -3.29
CA ILE A 59 -19.30 7.48 -2.06
C ILE A 59 -18.51 8.65 -1.47
N GLN A 60 -19.06 9.85 -1.54
CA GLN A 60 -18.41 11.06 -1.05
C GLN A 60 -19.08 11.57 0.23
N ILE A 61 -18.27 11.82 1.26
CA ILE A 61 -18.70 12.47 2.49
C ILE A 61 -18.26 13.91 2.42
N ASN A 62 -19.22 14.83 2.37
CA ASN A 62 -18.93 16.26 2.27
C ASN A 62 -18.28 16.81 3.56
N ALA A 63 -17.56 17.92 3.39
CA ALA A 63 -16.96 18.62 4.51
C ALA A 63 -18.04 19.04 5.52
N SER A 64 -17.70 19.03 6.81
CA SER A 64 -18.58 19.30 7.96
C SER A 64 -19.36 18.10 8.52
N TYR A 65 -19.54 17.03 7.74
CA TYR A 65 -20.33 15.89 8.20
C TYR A 65 -19.48 14.78 8.82
N THR A 66 -20.08 14.06 9.75
CA THR A 66 -19.52 12.82 10.30
C THR A 66 -20.34 11.65 9.82
N VAL A 67 -19.67 10.66 9.23
CA VAL A 67 -20.30 9.41 8.79
C VAL A 67 -19.71 8.25 9.57
N ARG A 68 -20.60 7.40 10.07
CA ARG A 68 -20.26 6.24 10.89
C ARG A 68 -20.73 4.97 10.19
N PHE A 69 -19.80 4.04 9.94
CA PHE A 69 -20.12 2.67 9.58
C PHE A 69 -19.78 1.79 10.78
N LEU A 70 -20.79 1.15 11.37
CA LEU A 70 -20.67 0.36 12.59
C LEU A 70 -21.14 -1.07 12.29
N ASN A 71 -20.26 -2.07 12.43
CA ASN A 71 -20.61 -3.46 12.14
C ASN A 71 -21.14 -3.68 10.70
N CYS A 72 -20.73 -2.84 9.74
CA CYS A 72 -21.20 -2.90 8.36
C CYS A 72 -20.35 -3.83 7.50
N THR A 73 -20.91 -4.26 6.37
CA THR A 73 -20.13 -4.83 5.25
C THR A 73 -20.32 -3.98 4.01
N ILE A 74 -19.24 -3.49 3.41
CA ILE A 74 -19.22 -2.74 2.16
C ILE A 74 -18.51 -3.59 1.11
N SER A 75 -19.17 -3.88 -0.01
CA SER A 75 -18.60 -4.78 -1.02
C SER A 75 -19.05 -4.43 -2.44
N SER A 76 -18.28 -4.89 -3.40
CA SER A 76 -18.63 -4.88 -4.82
C SER A 76 -18.24 -6.22 -5.47
N THR A 77 -18.89 -6.57 -6.58
CA THR A 77 -18.48 -7.72 -7.41
C THR A 77 -17.27 -7.37 -8.27
N ASP A 78 -17.28 -6.21 -8.91
CA ASP A 78 -16.26 -5.83 -9.89
C ASP A 78 -15.17 -4.95 -9.28
N GLY A 79 -15.46 -4.38 -8.12
CA GLY A 79 -14.48 -3.71 -7.27
C GLY A 79 -14.03 -2.33 -7.71
N TYR A 80 -14.78 -1.65 -8.57
CA TYR A 80 -14.48 -0.30 -9.04
C TYR A 80 -15.25 0.76 -8.25
N PHE A 81 -15.02 0.84 -6.94
CA PHE A 81 -15.61 1.90 -6.13
C PHE A 81 -14.59 2.58 -5.21
N ARG A 82 -14.94 3.81 -4.82
CA ARG A 82 -14.17 4.59 -3.86
C ARG A 82 -15.03 5.26 -2.80
N ILE A 83 -14.45 5.45 -1.63
CA ILE A 83 -14.97 6.24 -0.52
C ILE A 83 -14.05 7.47 -0.35
N VAL A 84 -14.59 8.67 -0.51
CA VAL A 84 -13.84 9.92 -0.35
C VAL A 84 -14.45 10.71 0.80
N SER A 85 -13.69 10.89 1.88
CA SER A 85 -14.15 11.60 3.07
C SER A 85 -13.48 12.96 3.22
N TYR A 86 -14.19 14.02 2.86
CA TYR A 86 -13.83 15.39 3.24
C TYR A 86 -14.27 15.72 4.67
N GLY A 87 -15.34 15.08 5.13
CA GLY A 87 -15.78 15.06 6.52
C GLY A 87 -15.07 14.00 7.37
N ARG A 88 -15.53 13.82 8.61
CA ARG A 88 -14.98 12.83 9.53
C ARG A 88 -15.54 11.45 9.22
N LEU A 89 -14.67 10.48 8.95
CA LEU A 89 -15.05 9.08 8.75
C LEU A 89 -14.76 8.28 10.01
N ILE A 90 -15.77 7.57 10.51
CA ILE A 90 -15.61 6.61 11.60
C ILE A 90 -16.07 5.24 11.10
N MET A 91 -15.17 4.27 11.13
CA MET A 91 -15.47 2.89 10.80
C MET A 91 -15.09 2.02 11.99
N LYS A 92 -16.04 1.22 12.47
CA LYS A 92 -15.81 0.25 13.55
C LYS A 92 -16.36 -1.09 13.16
N ASN A 93 -15.59 -2.16 13.40
CA ASN A 93 -16.01 -3.54 13.13
C ASN A 93 -16.54 -3.73 11.69
N THR A 94 -16.04 -2.93 10.75
CA THR A 94 -16.60 -2.84 9.40
C THR A 94 -15.68 -3.55 8.42
N THR A 95 -16.27 -4.33 7.52
CA THR A 95 -15.53 -4.97 6.42
C THR A 95 -15.73 -4.19 5.14
N VAL A 96 -14.64 -3.84 4.44
CA VAL A 96 -14.68 -3.32 3.08
C VAL A 96 -13.92 -4.29 2.18
N SER A 97 -14.57 -4.77 1.13
CA SER A 97 -14.05 -5.84 0.29
C SER A 97 -14.21 -5.57 -1.18
N ASN A 98 -13.26 -6.07 -1.98
CA ASN A 98 -13.25 -5.97 -3.43
C ASN A 98 -13.38 -4.50 -3.85
N PHE A 99 -12.32 -3.73 -3.66
CA PHE A 99 -12.33 -2.31 -3.99
C PHE A 99 -11.04 -1.88 -4.68
N GLY A 100 -11.14 -0.86 -5.50
CA GLY A 100 -10.12 -0.48 -6.47
C GLY A 100 -10.65 0.69 -7.28
N TYR A 101 -9.76 1.40 -7.96
CA TYR A 101 -10.18 2.48 -8.82
C TYR A 101 -9.29 2.55 -10.05
N TRP A 102 -9.89 2.99 -11.15
CA TRP A 102 -9.24 3.04 -12.45
C TRP A 102 -8.10 4.07 -12.47
N ASN A 103 -7.10 3.88 -13.34
CA ASN A 103 -5.94 4.77 -13.49
C ASN A 103 -5.11 5.02 -12.23
N HIS A 104 -4.92 4.00 -11.38
CA HIS A 104 -4.07 4.10 -10.18
C HIS A 104 -4.56 5.14 -9.15
N GLN A 105 -5.83 5.57 -9.21
CA GLN A 105 -6.39 6.48 -8.21
C GLN A 105 -6.74 5.73 -6.92
N HIS A 106 -6.70 6.41 -5.79
CA HIS A 106 -6.89 5.76 -4.48
C HIS A 106 -8.37 5.50 -4.20
N SER A 107 -8.69 4.35 -3.59
CA SER A 107 -10.09 3.94 -3.37
C SER A 107 -10.66 4.39 -2.05
N ILE A 108 -9.89 4.48 -0.97
CA ILE A 108 -10.38 5.08 0.27
C ILE A 108 -9.51 6.28 0.56
N ILE A 109 -10.09 7.47 0.52
CA ILE A 109 -9.36 8.73 0.69
C ILE A 109 -9.95 9.47 1.87
N ILE A 110 -9.18 9.59 2.94
CA ILE A 110 -9.56 10.27 4.18
C ILE A 110 -8.83 11.60 4.23
N LYS A 111 -9.60 12.68 4.08
CA LYS A 111 -9.12 14.08 4.16
C LYS A 111 -9.63 14.80 5.40
N GLY A 112 -10.76 14.39 5.96
CA GLY A 112 -11.30 15.00 7.17
C GLY A 112 -10.55 14.60 8.44
N ARG A 113 -10.39 15.58 9.34
CA ARG A 113 -9.71 15.48 10.63
C ARG A 113 -10.44 14.57 11.61
N GLY A 114 -9.69 13.90 12.48
CA GLY A 114 -10.26 13.11 13.58
C GLY A 114 -10.87 11.77 13.15
N SER A 115 -10.53 11.29 11.95
CA SER A 115 -11.11 10.05 11.41
C SER A 115 -10.58 8.82 12.15
N LEU A 116 -11.41 7.80 12.29
CA LEU A 116 -11.10 6.59 13.06
C LEU A 116 -11.46 5.35 12.26
N LEU A 117 -10.48 4.49 12.03
CA LEU A 117 -10.67 3.13 11.55
C LEU A 117 -10.28 2.19 12.69
N GLU A 118 -11.24 1.45 13.25
CA GLU A 118 -11.02 0.57 14.40
C GLU A 118 -11.59 -0.81 14.14
N ASN A 119 -10.78 -1.85 14.33
CA ASN A 119 -11.21 -3.24 14.16
C ASN A 119 -11.89 -3.50 12.79
N CYS A 120 -11.40 -2.85 11.74
CA CYS A 120 -11.93 -2.97 10.40
C CYS A 120 -11.17 -4.03 9.60
N THR A 121 -11.81 -4.62 8.60
CA THR A 121 -11.15 -5.51 7.63
C THR A 121 -11.23 -4.91 6.24
N PHE A 122 -10.08 -4.69 5.61
CA PHE A 122 -9.94 -4.26 4.23
C PHE A 122 -9.33 -5.40 3.42
N ARG A 123 -10.08 -5.92 2.44
CA ARG A 123 -9.66 -7.13 1.71
C ARG A 123 -9.83 -7.01 0.20
N ASN A 124 -8.94 -7.66 -0.53
CA ASN A 124 -8.96 -7.76 -1.99
C ASN A 124 -9.03 -6.38 -2.65
N PHE A 125 -7.93 -5.64 -2.59
CA PHE A 125 -7.93 -4.26 -3.07
C PHE A 125 -6.70 -3.92 -3.90
N THR A 126 -6.87 -2.98 -4.83
CA THR A 126 -5.84 -2.68 -5.83
C THR A 126 -5.23 -1.29 -5.73
N THR A 127 -5.74 -0.47 -4.82
CA THR A 127 -5.29 0.92 -4.62
C THR A 127 -5.25 1.25 -3.13
N PRO A 128 -4.42 2.21 -2.70
CA PRO A 128 -4.17 2.44 -1.27
C PRO A 128 -5.39 2.96 -0.50
N ILE A 129 -5.43 2.64 0.79
CA ILE A 129 -6.20 3.40 1.78
C ILE A 129 -5.34 4.58 2.20
N THR A 130 -5.81 5.78 1.87
CA THR A 130 -5.00 6.99 1.89
C THR A 130 -5.52 7.99 2.90
N PHE A 131 -4.62 8.42 3.78
CA PHE A 131 -4.77 9.59 4.64
C PHE A 131 -4.09 10.74 3.92
N SER A 132 -4.86 11.66 3.34
CA SER A 132 -4.35 12.73 2.48
C SER A 132 -4.73 14.08 3.05
N SER A 133 -3.74 14.92 3.38
CA SER A 133 -4.01 16.27 3.88
C SER A 133 -4.91 16.27 5.12
N THR A 134 -4.78 15.25 5.97
CA THR A 134 -5.61 15.06 7.17
C THR A 134 -4.79 15.15 8.45
N SER A 135 -5.47 15.21 9.59
CA SER A 135 -4.83 15.19 10.90
C SER A 135 -5.63 14.45 11.97
N GLU A 136 -4.95 14.10 13.06
CA GLU A 136 -5.54 13.54 14.29
C GLU A 136 -6.36 12.27 14.03
N SER A 137 -5.92 11.47 13.06
CA SER A 137 -6.64 10.27 12.65
C SER A 137 -5.95 9.02 13.16
N VAL A 138 -6.74 8.00 13.44
CA VAL A 138 -6.29 6.76 14.06
C VAL A 138 -6.72 5.57 13.22
N ILE A 139 -5.78 4.67 12.97
CA ILE A 139 -5.99 3.36 12.37
C ILE A 139 -5.55 2.34 13.39
N LYS A 140 -6.47 1.57 13.94
CA LYS A 140 -6.13 0.60 14.95
C LYS A 140 -6.84 -0.73 14.84
N ASP A 141 -6.12 -1.78 15.20
CA ASP A 141 -6.62 -3.15 15.26
C ASP A 141 -7.26 -3.62 13.93
N CYS A 142 -6.88 -3.02 12.80
CA CYS A 142 -7.43 -3.35 11.49
C CYS A 142 -6.63 -4.47 10.81
N LEU A 143 -7.32 -5.23 9.96
CA LEU A 143 -6.72 -6.19 9.03
C LEU A 143 -6.74 -5.63 7.61
N PHE A 144 -5.57 -5.55 6.98
CA PHE A 144 -5.41 -5.25 5.56
C PHE A 144 -4.87 -6.51 4.90
N VAL A 145 -5.60 -7.08 3.95
CA VAL A 145 -5.23 -8.35 3.33
C VAL A 145 -5.44 -8.36 1.83
N ASN A 146 -4.49 -8.95 1.11
CA ASN A 146 -4.56 -9.14 -0.34
C ASN A 146 -4.65 -7.80 -1.09
N TYR A 147 -3.63 -6.95 -0.90
CA TYR A 147 -3.39 -5.80 -1.77
C TYR A 147 -2.66 -6.28 -3.03
N THR A 148 -3.16 -5.90 -4.21
CA THR A 148 -2.51 -6.21 -5.49
C THR A 148 -2.35 -4.94 -6.33
N GLY A 149 -1.11 -4.50 -6.50
CA GLY A 149 -0.73 -3.40 -7.37
C GLY A 149 -1.13 -3.62 -8.82
N THR A 150 -1.18 -2.55 -9.58
CA THR A 150 -1.70 -2.59 -10.96
C THR A 150 -0.54 -2.89 -11.92
N PRO A 151 -0.67 -3.87 -12.83
CA PRO A 151 0.38 -4.11 -13.83
C PRO A 151 0.65 -2.86 -14.68
N TRP A 152 1.93 -2.59 -14.95
CA TRP A 152 2.35 -1.36 -15.62
C TRP A 152 2.66 -1.57 -17.10
N VAL A 153 1.88 -0.93 -17.97
CA VAL A 153 2.03 -0.94 -19.44
C VAL A 153 2.73 0.30 -20.01
N TYR A 154 3.09 1.25 -19.15
CA TYR A 154 3.99 2.36 -19.43
C TYR A 154 4.92 2.55 -18.23
N THR A 155 6.13 3.09 -18.47
CA THR A 155 7.05 3.44 -17.38
C THR A 155 6.32 4.34 -16.38
N PRO A 156 6.16 3.92 -15.11
CA PRO A 156 5.51 4.74 -14.12
C PRO A 156 6.25 6.08 -14.02
N PRO A 157 5.57 7.20 -13.76
CA PRO A 157 6.26 8.36 -13.22
C PRO A 157 7.04 7.90 -11.99
N THR A 158 8.22 8.48 -11.74
CA THR A 158 9.11 8.15 -10.61
C THR A 158 8.46 8.28 -9.21
N SER A 159 7.19 8.70 -9.15
CA SER A 159 6.34 8.86 -7.97
C SER A 159 5.13 7.90 -7.92
N ALA A 160 5.08 6.83 -8.73
CA ALA A 160 4.00 5.85 -8.61
C ALA A 160 4.09 5.12 -7.27
N VAL A 161 3.12 5.38 -6.39
CA VAL A 161 3.03 4.81 -5.04
C VAL A 161 2.13 3.58 -5.07
N GLU A 162 2.68 2.41 -4.76
CA GLU A 162 1.89 1.22 -4.45
C GLU A 162 2.02 0.92 -2.97
N ALA A 163 0.96 1.20 -2.20
CA ALA A 163 0.92 0.88 -0.80
C ALA A 163 -0.45 0.37 -0.34
N ALA A 164 -0.46 -0.51 0.65
CA ALA A 164 -1.73 -0.91 1.28
C ALA A 164 -2.31 0.25 2.09
N VAL A 165 -1.45 0.91 2.89
CA VAL A 165 -1.79 2.13 3.64
C VAL A 165 -0.83 3.25 3.23
N TYR A 166 -1.39 4.39 2.83
CA TYR A 166 -0.61 5.55 2.41
C TYR A 166 -0.95 6.79 3.26
N ILE A 167 0.07 7.43 3.84
CA ILE A 167 -0.05 8.67 4.60
C ILE A 167 0.64 9.78 3.81
N TYR A 168 -0.12 10.74 3.31
CA TYR A 168 0.38 11.80 2.44
C TYR A 168 0.01 13.17 3.00
N PHE A 169 1.00 14.05 3.19
CA PHE A 169 0.78 15.41 3.72
C PHE A 169 -0.11 15.42 4.96
N SER A 170 0.18 14.59 5.96
CA SER A 170 -0.72 14.41 7.10
C SER A 170 0.01 14.50 8.43
N TRP A 171 -0.71 14.88 9.49
CA TRP A 171 -0.14 15.16 10.81
C TRP A 171 -0.85 14.45 11.94
N ASN A 172 -0.15 14.15 13.03
CA ASN A 172 -0.77 13.57 14.24
C ASN A 172 -1.53 12.28 13.92
N ILE A 173 -0.87 11.35 13.22
CA ILE A 173 -1.48 10.08 12.79
C ILE A 173 -0.98 8.95 13.68
N THR A 174 -1.88 8.08 14.13
CA THR A 174 -1.52 6.86 14.86
C THR A 174 -1.96 5.63 14.09
N ILE A 175 -1.03 4.72 13.85
CA ILE A 175 -1.28 3.40 13.26
C ILE A 175 -0.83 2.35 14.28
N SER A 176 -1.78 1.69 14.93
CA SER A 176 -1.49 0.80 16.06
C SER A 176 -2.18 -0.56 15.99
N GLY A 177 -1.48 -1.64 16.32
CA GLY A 177 -2.11 -2.96 16.45
C GLY A 177 -2.66 -3.56 15.14
N ASN A 178 -2.31 -3.00 13.98
CA ASN A 178 -2.84 -3.46 12.70
C ASN A 178 -2.09 -4.67 12.18
N ARG A 179 -2.77 -5.50 11.39
CA ARG A 179 -2.17 -6.61 10.65
C ARG A 179 -2.27 -6.34 9.15
N ILE A 180 -1.15 -6.30 8.45
CA ILE A 180 -1.06 -6.06 7.00
C ILE A 180 -0.41 -7.28 6.36
N VAL A 181 -1.13 -8.00 5.52
CA VAL A 181 -0.71 -9.30 4.96
C VAL A 181 -0.95 -9.36 3.46
N ASP A 182 -0.04 -10.03 2.74
CA ASP A 182 -0.16 -10.29 1.30
C ASP A 182 -0.31 -9.00 0.49
N VAL A 183 0.76 -8.19 0.50
CA VAL A 183 0.86 -6.94 -0.27
C VAL A 183 1.76 -7.19 -1.46
N LYS A 184 1.19 -7.33 -2.67
CA LYS A 184 1.94 -7.55 -3.90
C LYS A 184 1.91 -6.32 -4.80
N GLY A 185 3.06 -5.91 -5.33
CA GLY A 185 3.17 -4.90 -6.36
C GLY A 185 2.67 -5.36 -7.73
N GLY A 186 2.37 -4.40 -8.59
CA GLY A 186 2.03 -4.65 -9.98
C GLY A 186 3.25 -5.07 -10.81
N ASP A 187 3.14 -6.16 -11.56
CA ASP A 187 4.24 -6.62 -12.41
C ASP A 187 4.43 -5.69 -13.63
N GLY A 188 5.67 -5.56 -14.07
CA GLY A 188 6.05 -4.77 -15.23
C GLY A 188 5.63 -5.48 -16.51
N GLN A 189 5.12 -4.73 -17.49
CA GLN A 189 4.79 -5.28 -18.81
C GLN A 189 5.84 -4.88 -19.84
N MET A 190 5.77 -5.49 -21.02
CA MET A 190 6.51 -5.03 -22.18
C MET A 190 5.76 -3.85 -22.81
N ASP A 191 6.48 -2.77 -23.12
CA ASP A 191 5.94 -1.63 -23.83
C ASP A 191 5.85 -1.87 -25.34
N ARG A 192 5.32 -0.88 -26.09
CA ARG A 192 5.14 -0.98 -27.55
C ARG A 192 6.45 -0.98 -28.34
N THR A 193 7.55 -0.56 -27.73
CA THR A 193 8.90 -0.58 -28.34
C THR A 193 9.63 -1.91 -28.07
N GLY A 194 9.02 -2.78 -27.25
CA GLY A 194 9.58 -4.06 -26.85
C GLY A 194 10.39 -3.99 -25.55
N ASN A 195 10.45 -2.85 -24.86
CA ASN A 195 11.19 -2.72 -23.61
C ASN A 195 10.33 -3.17 -22.44
N GLY A 196 10.94 -3.90 -21.51
CA GLY A 196 10.35 -4.19 -20.23
C GLY A 196 10.18 -2.91 -19.40
N ILE A 197 9.08 -2.82 -18.67
CA ILE A 197 8.80 -1.72 -17.75
C ILE A 197 9.19 -2.11 -16.34
N GLN A 198 9.87 -1.19 -15.65
CA GLN A 198 10.18 -1.37 -14.24
C GLN A 198 8.91 -1.14 -13.39
N PRO A 199 8.54 -2.10 -12.53
CA PRO A 199 7.49 -1.93 -11.54
C PRO A 199 7.79 -0.80 -10.55
N PRO A 200 6.77 -0.18 -9.95
CA PRO A 200 6.94 0.82 -8.91
C PRO A 200 7.45 0.20 -7.61
N ILE A 201 7.65 1.07 -6.62
CA ILE A 201 7.95 0.66 -5.25
C ILE A 201 6.65 0.20 -4.58
N THR A 202 6.67 -1.00 -4.01
CA THR A 202 5.56 -1.54 -3.22
C THR A 202 5.87 -1.43 -1.74
N SER A 203 4.94 -0.90 -0.94
CA SER A 203 5.06 -0.82 0.52
C SER A 203 3.83 -1.34 1.24
N ALA A 204 3.97 -1.99 2.40
CA ALA A 204 2.78 -2.22 3.24
C ALA A 204 2.26 -0.91 3.83
N VAL A 205 3.16 -0.11 4.42
CA VAL A 205 2.87 1.26 4.84
C VAL A 205 3.84 2.20 4.14
N MET A 206 3.31 3.20 3.45
CA MET A 206 4.11 4.32 2.95
C MET A 206 3.66 5.62 3.59
N MET A 207 4.62 6.47 3.92
CA MET A 207 4.36 7.85 4.28
C MET A 207 5.27 8.80 3.55
N GLU A 208 4.70 9.92 3.10
CA GLU A 208 5.42 11.00 2.45
C GLU A 208 4.89 12.35 2.94
N PHE A 209 5.81 13.25 3.32
CA PHE A 209 5.48 14.58 3.87
C PHE A 209 4.57 14.50 5.11
N ALA A 210 4.78 13.52 5.98
CA ALA A 210 4.03 13.35 7.21
C ALA A 210 4.83 13.86 8.42
N ASN A 211 4.13 14.33 9.47
CA ASN A 211 4.79 14.73 10.72
C ASN A 211 3.99 14.31 11.96
N ASN A 212 4.69 13.94 13.04
CA ASN A 212 4.12 13.47 14.29
C ASN A 212 3.27 12.22 14.05
N VAL A 213 3.94 11.17 13.58
CA VAL A 213 3.31 9.89 13.24
C VAL A 213 3.84 8.80 14.14
N THR A 214 2.93 8.03 14.74
CA THR A 214 3.27 6.85 15.52
C THR A 214 2.84 5.59 14.77
N LEU A 215 3.79 4.67 14.55
CA LEU A 215 3.56 3.32 14.05
C LEU A 215 3.93 2.33 15.16
N GLU A 216 2.95 1.74 15.83
CA GLU A 216 3.21 0.84 16.96
C GLU A 216 2.53 -0.52 16.86
N LYS A 217 3.20 -1.59 17.30
CA LYS A 217 2.57 -2.91 17.49
C LYS A 217 1.86 -3.45 16.25
N ASN A 218 2.28 -3.06 15.06
CA ASN A 218 1.73 -3.57 13.82
C ASN A 218 2.47 -4.83 13.39
N SER A 219 1.76 -5.75 12.74
CA SER A 219 2.32 -6.95 12.13
C SER A 219 2.22 -6.81 10.60
N ILE A 220 3.36 -6.82 9.92
CA ILE A 220 3.48 -6.77 8.46
C ILE A 220 4.09 -8.09 7.98
N GLU A 221 3.42 -8.77 7.06
CA GLU A 221 3.87 -10.05 6.53
C GLU A 221 3.58 -10.19 5.04
N GLY A 222 4.53 -10.73 4.28
CA GLY A 222 4.29 -11.08 2.87
C GLY A 222 4.16 -9.85 1.98
N VAL A 223 5.16 -8.97 2.03
CA VAL A 223 5.26 -7.84 1.10
C VAL A 223 6.13 -8.23 -0.09
N ARG A 224 5.61 -8.11 -1.30
CA ARG A 224 6.31 -8.47 -2.53
C ARG A 224 6.29 -7.35 -3.56
N GLY A 225 7.46 -7.01 -4.10
CA GLY A 225 7.58 -6.11 -5.25
C GLY A 225 7.12 -6.80 -6.55
N GLY A 226 6.64 -6.03 -7.52
CA GLY A 226 6.30 -6.57 -8.84
C GLY A 226 7.53 -7.09 -9.58
N ASP A 227 7.38 -8.13 -10.39
CA ASP A 227 8.48 -8.64 -11.22
C ASP A 227 8.72 -7.71 -12.42
N GLY A 228 9.97 -7.60 -12.86
CA GLY A 228 10.37 -6.73 -13.98
C GLY A 228 9.75 -7.17 -15.30
N GLY A 229 9.38 -6.20 -16.15
CA GLY A 229 8.87 -6.49 -17.49
C GLY A 229 9.90 -7.21 -18.36
N ASN A 230 9.43 -8.20 -19.13
CA ASN A 230 10.24 -8.92 -20.10
C ASN A 230 10.54 -8.07 -21.33
N ALA A 231 11.69 -8.32 -21.96
CA ALA A 231 12.06 -7.75 -23.24
C ALA A 231 11.43 -8.50 -24.42
N GLY A 232 11.03 -7.75 -25.45
CA GLY A 232 10.77 -8.25 -26.80
C GLY A 232 12.07 -8.42 -27.58
N LEU A 233 12.01 -8.94 -28.81
CA LEU A 233 13.18 -9.38 -29.59
C LEU A 233 14.36 -8.39 -29.65
N ASN A 234 14.10 -7.08 -29.64
CA ASN A 234 15.12 -6.02 -29.70
C ASN A 234 15.09 -5.08 -28.48
N GLY A 235 14.36 -5.43 -27.42
CA GLY A 235 14.16 -4.57 -26.27
C GLY A 235 15.03 -4.91 -25.07
N GLU A 236 14.94 -4.08 -24.06
CA GLU A 236 15.69 -4.19 -22.81
C GLU A 236 14.81 -4.77 -21.70
N PRO A 237 15.32 -5.73 -20.90
CA PRO A 237 14.57 -6.22 -19.74
C PRO A 237 14.53 -5.17 -18.63
N ALA A 238 13.45 -5.12 -17.88
CA ALA A 238 13.35 -4.24 -16.72
C ALA A 238 13.85 -4.90 -15.43
N MET A 239 14.30 -4.05 -14.50
CA MET A 239 14.59 -4.46 -13.13
C MET A 239 13.32 -4.87 -12.39
N GLY A 240 13.49 -5.71 -11.37
CA GLY A 240 12.42 -6.02 -10.43
C GLY A 240 12.01 -4.81 -9.58
N GLY A 241 10.74 -4.76 -9.18
CA GLY A 241 10.19 -3.75 -8.29
C GLY A 241 10.74 -3.85 -6.87
N ALA A 242 10.90 -2.70 -6.20
CA ALA A 242 11.29 -2.68 -4.80
C ALA A 242 10.14 -3.08 -3.88
N ALA A 243 10.47 -3.66 -2.73
CA ALA A 243 9.50 -4.05 -1.71
C ALA A 243 9.91 -3.53 -0.33
N THR A 244 8.99 -2.89 0.37
CA THR A 244 9.27 -2.32 1.69
C THR A 244 8.18 -2.65 2.70
N GLY A 245 8.56 -3.07 3.91
CA GLY A 245 7.60 -3.15 5.02
C GLY A 245 7.02 -1.77 5.34
N MET A 246 7.88 -0.84 5.76
CA MET A 246 7.51 0.55 6.03
C MET A 246 8.43 1.55 5.32
N SER A 247 7.84 2.42 4.51
CA SER A 247 8.52 3.46 3.75
C SER A 247 8.27 4.84 4.37
N ILE A 248 9.33 5.51 4.82
CA ILE A 248 9.27 6.82 5.49
C ILE A 248 10.06 7.82 4.67
N PHE A 249 9.32 8.61 3.89
CA PHE A 249 9.85 9.59 2.96
C PHE A 249 9.56 11.02 3.42
N ARG A 250 10.56 11.91 3.38
CA ARG A 250 10.35 13.36 3.55
C ARG A 250 9.49 13.73 4.78
N SER A 251 9.60 12.96 5.86
CA SER A 251 8.74 13.01 7.03
C SER A 251 9.52 13.34 8.31
N GLY A 252 8.82 13.70 9.39
CA GLY A 252 9.41 14.19 10.65
C GLY A 252 8.67 13.76 11.91
N ASP A 253 9.36 13.78 13.05
CA ASP A 253 8.77 13.41 14.34
C ASP A 253 8.04 12.06 14.25
N VAL A 254 8.74 11.05 13.73
CA VAL A 254 8.15 9.72 13.47
C VAL A 254 8.69 8.71 14.47
N VAL A 255 7.80 7.99 15.14
CA VAL A 255 8.16 6.92 16.08
C VAL A 255 7.63 5.59 15.56
N VAL A 256 8.53 4.65 15.32
CA VAL A 256 8.24 3.30 14.84
C VAL A 256 8.70 2.30 15.89
N TRP A 257 7.76 1.65 16.57
CA TRP A 257 8.13 0.78 17.69
C TRP A 257 7.26 -0.45 17.89
N ASP A 258 7.85 -1.52 18.46
CA ASP A 258 7.18 -2.80 18.73
C ASP A 258 6.51 -3.43 17.49
N ASN A 259 6.93 -3.10 16.27
CA ASN A 259 6.36 -3.70 15.07
C ASN A 259 7.09 -5.00 14.71
N VAL A 260 6.35 -5.93 14.11
CA VAL A 260 6.89 -7.15 13.52
C VAL A 260 6.77 -7.02 12.01
N ILE A 261 7.89 -7.09 11.29
CA ILE A 261 7.95 -7.03 9.83
C ILE A 261 8.65 -8.29 9.34
N SER A 262 7.98 -9.05 8.48
CA SER A 262 8.56 -10.29 7.97
C SER A 262 8.18 -10.62 6.54
N ASN A 263 9.02 -11.43 5.89
CA ASN A 263 8.78 -11.93 4.54
C ASN A 263 8.57 -10.78 3.54
N VAL A 264 9.56 -9.87 3.49
CA VAL A 264 9.61 -8.79 2.50
C VAL A 264 10.53 -9.24 1.37
N ARG A 265 10.00 -9.35 0.15
CA ARG A 265 10.73 -9.84 -1.01
C ARG A 265 10.59 -8.90 -2.19
N ALA A 266 11.69 -8.43 -2.75
CA ALA A 266 11.62 -7.63 -3.96
C ALA A 266 11.23 -8.47 -5.19
N GLY A 267 10.82 -7.81 -6.26
CA GLY A 267 10.52 -8.46 -7.52
C GLY A 267 11.78 -9.02 -8.19
N ASP A 268 11.62 -10.09 -8.94
CA ASP A 268 12.69 -10.65 -9.76
C ASP A 268 12.86 -9.80 -11.04
N ALA A 269 14.06 -9.83 -11.64
CA ALA A 269 14.31 -9.16 -12.92
C ALA A 269 13.50 -9.77 -14.07
N GLY A 270 13.15 -8.92 -15.04
CA GLY A 270 12.56 -9.36 -16.30
C GLY A 270 13.52 -10.20 -17.15
N VAL A 271 12.94 -11.01 -18.04
CA VAL A 271 13.68 -11.87 -18.96
C VAL A 271 14.23 -11.05 -20.13
N ALA A 272 15.52 -11.21 -20.43
CA ALA A 272 16.18 -10.53 -21.54
C ALA A 272 15.86 -11.19 -22.89
N ALA A 273 15.97 -10.44 -23.98
CA ALA A 273 15.86 -10.99 -25.33
C ALA A 273 17.16 -11.70 -25.75
N LEU A 274 17.04 -12.76 -26.56
CA LEU A 274 18.19 -13.52 -27.10
C LEU A 274 19.24 -12.59 -27.72
N GLY A 275 20.43 -12.55 -27.12
CA GLY A 275 21.55 -11.72 -27.60
C GLY A 275 21.62 -10.32 -26.98
N SER A 276 20.72 -9.97 -26.05
CA SER A 276 20.82 -8.73 -25.29
C SER A 276 22.10 -8.70 -24.43
N THR A 277 22.81 -7.58 -24.48
CA THR A 277 24.00 -7.31 -23.67
C THR A 277 23.67 -6.53 -22.40
N ILE A 278 22.39 -6.26 -22.13
CA ILE A 278 21.97 -5.43 -21.01
C ILE A 278 21.56 -6.34 -19.84
N PRO A 279 22.32 -6.33 -18.74
CA PRO A 279 21.98 -7.12 -17.56
C PRO A 279 20.79 -6.47 -16.84
N SER A 280 19.77 -7.26 -16.50
CA SER A 280 18.69 -6.82 -15.60
C SER A 280 18.91 -7.30 -14.17
N ARG A 281 18.61 -6.45 -13.19
CA ARG A 281 18.80 -6.76 -11.77
C ARG A 281 17.48 -6.98 -11.05
N GLY A 282 17.49 -7.88 -10.08
CA GLY A 282 16.37 -7.99 -9.14
C GLY A 282 16.18 -6.71 -8.33
N GLY A 283 14.97 -6.49 -7.81
CA GLY A 283 14.65 -5.31 -7.02
C GLY A 283 15.27 -5.34 -5.62
N SER A 284 15.20 -4.21 -4.92
CA SER A 284 15.67 -4.11 -3.53
C SER A 284 14.55 -4.32 -2.51
N ALA A 285 14.85 -5.00 -1.41
CA ALA A 285 13.93 -5.26 -0.32
C ALA A 285 14.36 -4.58 0.98
N TYR A 286 13.41 -3.94 1.66
CA TYR A 286 13.65 -3.20 2.89
C TYR A 286 12.64 -3.58 3.98
N GLY A 287 13.09 -3.83 5.21
CA GLY A 287 12.18 -3.91 6.35
C GLY A 287 11.57 -2.53 6.64
N ILE A 288 12.45 -1.58 6.98
CA ILE A 288 12.13 -0.16 7.16
C ILE A 288 13.06 0.67 6.29
N PHE A 289 12.49 1.51 5.43
CA PHE A 289 13.22 2.44 4.58
C PHE A 289 13.02 3.87 5.05
N LEU A 290 14.12 4.58 5.36
CA LEU A 290 14.13 5.99 5.75
C LEU A 290 14.82 6.79 4.65
N GLY A 291 14.07 7.56 3.84
CA GLY A 291 14.65 8.30 2.71
C GLY A 291 14.25 9.76 2.62
N TYR A 292 15.24 10.61 2.29
CA TYR A 292 15.03 12.03 1.97
C TYR A 292 14.27 12.81 3.07
N ASN A 293 14.44 12.45 4.34
CA ASN A 293 13.64 13.01 5.43
C ASN A 293 14.02 14.47 5.73
N LEU A 294 13.05 15.37 5.51
CA LEU A 294 13.21 16.83 5.58
C LEU A 294 13.14 17.39 7.01
N PHE A 295 12.77 16.55 7.97
CA PHE A 295 12.44 16.95 9.32
C PHE A 295 13.21 16.10 10.35
N THR A 296 13.47 16.67 11.51
CA THR A 296 14.27 16.08 12.59
C THR A 296 13.46 15.06 13.41
N HIS A 297 14.14 14.10 14.06
CA HIS A 297 13.62 13.12 15.02
C HIS A 297 12.82 11.94 14.43
N ILE A 298 13.54 10.96 13.89
CA ILE A 298 12.97 9.63 13.62
C ILE A 298 13.50 8.66 14.68
N VAL A 299 12.61 7.91 15.31
CA VAL A 299 12.96 6.87 16.30
C VAL A 299 12.42 5.53 15.81
N VAL A 300 13.32 4.57 15.63
CA VAL A 300 12.99 3.18 15.27
C VAL A 300 13.48 2.29 16.40
N ARG A 301 12.57 1.69 17.17
CA ARG A 301 12.93 0.93 18.37
C ARG A 301 12.16 -0.35 18.58
N HIS A 302 12.77 -1.36 19.19
CA HIS A 302 12.07 -2.60 19.59
C HIS A 302 11.33 -3.31 18.45
N ASN A 303 11.72 -3.07 17.19
CA ASN A 303 11.10 -3.72 16.05
C ASN A 303 11.77 -5.07 15.76
N ALA A 304 10.97 -6.08 15.44
CA ALA A 304 11.45 -7.38 14.98
C ALA A 304 11.31 -7.47 13.45
N ILE A 305 12.43 -7.50 12.75
CA ILE A 305 12.51 -7.54 11.28
C ILE A 305 13.16 -8.86 10.87
N SER A 306 12.50 -9.62 10.00
CA SER A 306 13.04 -10.91 9.56
C SER A 306 12.71 -11.24 8.12
N ARG A 307 13.47 -12.16 7.51
CA ARG A 307 13.16 -12.74 6.20
C ARG A 307 13.02 -11.67 5.13
N ILE A 308 14.10 -10.91 4.91
CA ILE A 308 14.17 -9.85 3.90
C ILE A 308 15.00 -10.36 2.72
N TYR A 309 14.41 -10.40 1.53
CA TYR A 309 14.99 -11.02 0.35
C TYR A 309 15.06 -10.07 -0.84
N GLY A 310 16.27 -9.83 -1.34
CA GLY A 310 16.49 -9.12 -2.59
C GLY A 310 15.95 -9.94 -3.77
N GLY A 311 15.57 -9.25 -4.83
CA GLY A 311 15.05 -9.90 -6.04
C GLY A 311 16.16 -10.64 -6.77
N ASN A 312 15.85 -11.72 -7.47
CA ASN A 312 16.85 -12.43 -8.27
C ASN A 312 17.12 -11.71 -9.60
N GLY A 313 18.35 -11.81 -10.07
CA GLY A 313 18.73 -11.40 -11.42
C GLY A 313 18.15 -12.33 -12.49
N THR A 314 18.09 -11.85 -13.73
CA THR A 314 17.54 -12.63 -14.85
C THR A 314 18.38 -13.88 -15.15
N THR A 315 17.71 -15.02 -15.33
CA THR A 315 18.36 -16.31 -15.62
C THR A 315 18.32 -16.69 -17.10
N LEU A 316 17.66 -15.91 -17.96
CA LEU A 316 17.35 -16.31 -19.33
C LEU A 316 17.51 -15.15 -20.33
N GLY A 317 18.04 -15.48 -21.51
CA GLY A 317 17.92 -14.67 -22.73
C GLY A 317 19.09 -13.73 -23.05
N GLY A 318 19.93 -13.31 -22.12
CA GLY A 318 21.04 -12.39 -22.43
C GLY A 318 22.38 -13.09 -22.70
N VAL A 319 23.29 -12.39 -23.40
CA VAL A 319 24.74 -12.69 -23.36
C VAL A 319 25.37 -12.16 -22.08
N THR A 320 24.75 -11.14 -21.48
CA THR A 320 24.96 -10.74 -20.08
C THR A 320 23.72 -11.14 -19.26
N GLY A 321 23.73 -10.95 -17.95
CA GLY A 321 22.92 -11.72 -17.02
C GLY A 321 22.84 -10.94 -15.72
N GLY A 322 21.87 -11.30 -14.93
CA GLY A 322 21.37 -10.35 -13.96
C GLY A 322 22.21 -10.22 -12.70
N GLY A 323 22.27 -9.02 -12.15
CA GLY A 323 22.70 -8.85 -10.76
C GLY A 323 21.57 -9.21 -9.80
N GLY A 324 21.91 -9.77 -8.65
CA GLY A 324 20.95 -9.92 -7.55
C GLY A 324 20.59 -8.56 -6.95
N GLY A 325 19.37 -8.45 -6.44
CA GLY A 325 18.84 -7.28 -5.76
C GLY A 325 19.26 -7.22 -4.29
N GLU A 326 19.19 -6.03 -3.70
CA GLU A 326 19.67 -5.80 -2.34
C GLU A 326 18.61 -6.18 -1.29
N ALA A 327 19.07 -6.55 -0.09
CA ALA A 327 18.20 -6.77 1.06
C ALA A 327 18.76 -6.06 2.29
N ILE A 328 17.98 -5.16 2.87
CA ILE A 328 18.39 -4.42 4.06
C ILE A 328 17.26 -4.43 5.10
N GLY A 329 17.58 -4.77 6.35
CA GLY A 329 16.59 -4.72 7.44
C GLY A 329 16.09 -3.30 7.69
N ILE A 330 16.99 -2.39 8.06
CA ILE A 330 16.71 -0.95 8.20
C ILE A 330 17.67 -0.17 7.32
N PHE A 331 17.14 0.61 6.37
CA PHE A 331 17.95 1.39 5.45
C PHE A 331 17.79 2.89 5.69
N LEU A 332 18.92 3.57 5.92
CA LEU A 332 19.03 5.01 6.09
C LEU A 332 19.66 5.62 4.84
N TYR A 333 18.85 6.32 4.05
CA TYR A 333 19.26 6.92 2.77
C TYR A 333 19.42 8.45 2.88
N TYR A 334 20.66 8.92 2.72
CA TYR A 334 21.16 10.16 3.33
C TYR A 334 21.05 11.45 2.50
N ILE A 335 20.69 11.41 1.21
CA ILE A 335 20.92 12.55 0.29
C ILE A 335 20.32 13.91 0.77
N LEU A 336 19.32 13.92 1.67
CA LEU A 336 18.73 15.15 2.25
C LEU A 336 18.25 14.99 3.72
N MET A 337 18.91 14.18 4.56
CA MET A 337 18.49 14.06 5.97
C MET A 337 18.89 15.30 6.80
N TYR A 338 17.93 16.18 7.10
CA TYR A 338 18.14 17.37 7.93
C TYR A 338 17.91 17.12 9.43
N GLY A 339 18.32 15.96 9.95
CA GLY A 339 18.11 15.63 11.36
C GLY A 339 18.64 14.28 11.85
N ASN A 340 18.32 13.95 13.10
CA ASN A 340 18.78 12.73 13.75
C ASN A 340 17.76 11.58 13.58
N ALA A 341 18.27 10.39 13.26
CA ALA A 341 17.53 9.14 13.37
C ALA A 341 18.17 8.27 14.46
N THR A 342 17.35 7.72 15.35
CA THR A 342 17.77 6.79 16.40
C THR A 342 17.25 5.40 16.07
N VAL A 343 18.13 4.41 16.04
CA VAL A 343 17.77 2.99 15.92
C VAL A 343 18.25 2.30 17.19
N GLU A 344 17.32 1.78 18.00
CA GLU A 344 17.63 1.14 19.29
C GLU A 344 16.90 -0.21 19.42
N ASP A 345 17.56 -1.20 20.03
CA ASP A 345 16.96 -2.48 20.42
C ASP A 345 16.11 -3.20 19.33
N CYS A 346 16.47 -3.04 18.06
CA CYS A 346 15.81 -3.74 16.95
C CYS A 346 16.47 -5.10 16.72
N VAL A 347 15.66 -6.12 16.48
CA VAL A 347 16.13 -7.48 16.14
C VAL A 347 15.98 -7.67 14.64
N ILE A 348 17.09 -7.88 13.94
CA ILE A 348 17.11 -8.10 12.48
C ILE A 348 17.73 -9.46 12.19
N THR A 349 16.99 -10.33 11.52
CA THR A 349 17.42 -11.71 11.23
C THR A 349 17.07 -12.12 9.81
N ASP A 350 17.77 -13.13 9.28
CA ASP A 350 17.44 -13.75 7.99
C ASP A 350 17.32 -12.75 6.81
N VAL A 351 18.39 -11.97 6.59
CA VAL A 351 18.49 -11.01 5.47
C VAL A 351 19.36 -11.61 4.37
N HIS A 352 18.83 -11.69 3.15
CA HIS A 352 19.50 -12.33 2.01
C HIS A 352 19.40 -11.46 0.77
N GLY A 353 20.55 -11.10 0.20
CA GLY A 353 20.59 -10.52 -1.14
C GLY A 353 20.05 -11.52 -2.15
N GLY A 354 19.53 -11.01 -3.27
CA GLY A 354 19.03 -11.85 -4.34
C GLY A 354 20.14 -12.64 -5.03
N ASN A 355 19.81 -13.75 -5.67
CA ASN A 355 20.80 -14.47 -6.46
C ASN A 355 21.12 -13.70 -7.75
N GLY A 356 22.38 -13.78 -8.19
CA GLY A 356 22.73 -13.38 -9.56
C GLY A 356 22.13 -14.33 -10.60
N GLY A 357 22.14 -13.89 -11.85
CA GLY A 357 21.69 -14.66 -13.02
C GLY A 357 22.64 -15.78 -13.45
N VAL A 358 22.24 -16.53 -14.49
CA VAL A 358 23.02 -17.65 -15.07
C VAL A 358 24.35 -17.14 -15.61
N PRO A 359 25.50 -17.81 -15.36
CA PRO A 359 26.84 -17.34 -15.73
C PRO A 359 27.00 -16.95 -17.21
N SER A 360 27.69 -15.84 -17.46
CA SER A 360 28.22 -15.48 -18.78
C SER A 360 29.71 -15.20 -18.68
N LYS A 361 30.27 -14.84 -19.83
CA LYS A 361 31.65 -14.41 -20.01
C LYS A 361 32.10 -13.32 -19.01
N ASP A 362 31.19 -12.47 -18.53
CA ASP A 362 31.53 -11.32 -17.67
C ASP A 362 31.31 -11.57 -16.16
N GLY A 363 30.74 -12.72 -15.79
CA GLY A 363 30.40 -13.05 -14.39
C GLY A 363 29.26 -12.19 -13.83
N TYR A 364 28.63 -12.66 -12.74
CA TYR A 364 27.57 -11.89 -12.06
C TYR A 364 27.77 -11.86 -10.57
N VAL A 365 27.28 -10.77 -9.99
CA VAL A 365 27.34 -10.49 -8.56
C VAL A 365 25.97 -10.78 -7.97
N GLY A 366 25.96 -11.58 -6.90
CA GLY A 366 24.76 -11.70 -6.05
C GLY A 366 24.40 -10.36 -5.41
N GLY A 367 23.20 -10.30 -4.85
CA GLY A 367 22.72 -9.15 -4.11
C GLY A 367 23.47 -8.96 -2.80
N SER A 368 23.50 -7.72 -2.32
CA SER A 368 24.02 -7.39 -1.00
C SER A 368 22.96 -7.70 0.07
N ALA A 369 23.42 -8.08 1.26
CA ALA A 369 22.59 -8.26 2.45
C ALA A 369 23.17 -7.42 3.59
N SER A 370 22.32 -6.68 4.31
CA SER A 370 22.75 -5.91 5.48
C SER A 370 21.64 -5.85 6.53
N GLY A 371 22.00 -5.99 7.81
CA GLY A 371 21.03 -5.75 8.89
C GLY A 371 20.59 -4.29 8.89
N ILE A 372 21.57 -3.39 9.02
CA ILE A 372 21.38 -1.94 8.92
C ILE A 372 22.28 -1.43 7.81
N GLY A 373 21.72 -0.65 6.88
CA GLY A 373 22.46 0.02 5.81
C GLY A 373 22.42 1.53 5.99
N VAL A 374 23.55 2.19 5.71
CA VAL A 374 23.65 3.65 5.66
C VAL A 374 24.32 4.01 4.34
N ALA A 375 23.64 4.78 3.49
CA ALA A 375 24.18 5.24 2.20
C ALA A 375 24.26 6.76 2.18
N GLY A 376 25.46 7.29 1.88
CA GLY A 376 25.84 8.71 1.88
C GLY A 376 25.64 9.42 0.54
#